data_AF-B8ICS5-F1
#
_entry.id   AF-B8ICS5-F1
#
_cell.length_a   1.000
_cell.length_b   1.000
_cell.length_c   1.000
_cell.angle_alpha   90.00
_cell.angle_beta   90.00
_cell.angle_gamma   90.00
#
_symmetry.space_group_name_H-M   'P 1'
#
loop_
_entity.id
_entity.type
_entity.pdbx_description
1 polymer ?
#
loop_
_entity_poly.entity_id
_entity_poly.type
_entity_poly.pdbx_seq_one_letter_code
_entity_poly.pdbx_strand_id
1 'polypeptide(L)'
;MADTQSAPAPVAVDGPAFPRFSGAEVWVQLTQEEKAQIGAVAIELVASWRLRQRVYEDQLSDIVGRAAEAAQVLLTRMLAMEVSEALPDGALEAEDGITPRVPSLLGGICRDCGCTQEDACPGGCGWAGKDQCTACAAENAPAAGRLEL
;
A
#
# COMPACT_ATOMS: atom_id res chain seq x y z
N MET A 1 -41.91 30.88 4.99
CA MET A 1 -40.88 30.55 6.00
C MET A 1 -40.29 29.23 5.55
N ALA A 2 -39.13 29.26 4.91
CA ALA A 2 -38.50 28.07 4.34
C ALA A 2 -37.54 27.50 5.39
N ASP A 3 -37.88 26.34 5.93
CA ASP A 3 -37.04 25.59 6.84
C ASP A 3 -35.79 25.13 6.08
N THR A 4 -34.65 25.69 6.46
CA THR A 4 -33.34 25.29 5.96
C THR A 4 -32.91 24.09 6.79
N GLN A 5 -33.20 22.88 6.31
CA GLN A 5 -32.65 21.66 6.91
C GLN A 5 -31.14 21.67 6.77
N SER A 6 -30.44 21.88 7.88
CA SER A 6 -29.00 21.70 7.97
C SER A 6 -28.68 20.23 7.71
N ALA A 7 -27.78 19.97 6.76
CA ALA A 7 -27.27 18.63 6.50
C ALA A 7 -26.62 18.07 7.79
N PRO A 8 -26.81 16.78 8.10
CA PRO A 8 -26.16 16.17 9.25
C PRO A 8 -24.63 16.19 9.07
N ALA A 9 -23.92 16.53 10.14
CA ALA A 9 -22.45 16.47 10.17
C ALA A 9 -21.99 15.03 9.87
N PRO A 10 -20.89 14.84 9.10
CA PRO A 10 -20.39 13.51 8.81
C PRO A 10 -19.99 12.83 10.12
N VAL A 11 -20.59 11.67 10.37
CA VAL A 11 -20.23 10.81 11.50
C VAL A 11 -18.78 10.38 11.30
N ALA A 12 -17.91 10.75 12.23
CA ALA A 12 -16.52 10.31 12.22
C ALA A 12 -16.51 8.78 12.30
N VAL A 13 -16.13 8.13 11.21
CA VAL A 13 -15.94 6.68 11.19
C VAL A 13 -14.62 6.42 11.90
N ASP A 14 -14.67 5.87 13.11
CA ASP A 14 -13.49 5.46 13.87
C ASP A 14 -12.83 4.24 13.20
N GLY A 15 -12.14 4.49 12.09
CA GLY A 15 -11.42 3.51 11.28
C GLY A 15 -10.21 4.14 10.60
N PRO A 16 -9.33 3.36 9.96
CA PRO A 16 -8.42 3.93 8.96
C PRO A 16 -9.24 4.44 7.76
N ALA A 17 -8.80 5.52 7.11
CA ALA A 17 -9.46 6.04 5.90
C ALA A 17 -9.69 4.99 4.81
N PHE A 18 -8.81 3.99 4.76
CA PHE A 18 -8.85 2.90 3.78
C PHE A 18 -8.91 1.55 4.52
N PRO A 19 -9.84 0.65 4.14
CA PRO A 19 -9.84 -0.74 4.56
C PRO A 19 -8.46 -1.39 4.33
N ARG A 20 -8.00 -2.24 5.25
CA ARG A 20 -6.64 -2.78 5.23
C ARG A 20 -6.60 -4.25 4.93
N PHE A 21 -5.78 -4.68 3.99
CA PHE A 21 -5.47 -6.07 3.70
C PHE A 21 -4.34 -6.55 4.62
N SER A 22 -4.59 -7.60 5.39
CA SER A 22 -3.60 -8.20 6.30
C SER A 22 -3.04 -9.48 5.69
N GLY A 23 -1.84 -9.37 5.08
CA GLY A 23 -1.14 -10.55 4.59
C GLY A 23 -0.81 -11.56 5.69
N ALA A 24 -0.64 -11.10 6.93
CA ALA A 24 -0.39 -11.98 8.08
C ALA A 24 -1.64 -12.82 8.46
N GLU A 25 -2.83 -12.21 8.41
CA GLU A 25 -4.08 -12.94 8.68
C GLU A 25 -4.36 -13.98 7.58
N VAL A 26 -4.18 -13.59 6.32
CA VAL A 26 -4.26 -14.50 5.18
C VAL A 26 -3.26 -15.65 5.34
N TRP A 27 -2.00 -15.32 5.65
CA TRP A 27 -0.94 -16.31 5.82
C TRP A 27 -1.31 -17.37 6.84
N VAL A 28 -1.93 -17.02 7.97
CA VAL A 28 -2.34 -18.02 8.98
C VAL A 28 -3.30 -19.05 8.39
N GLN A 29 -4.19 -18.64 7.49
CA GLN A 29 -5.25 -19.48 6.90
C GLN A 29 -4.74 -20.41 5.79
N LEU A 30 -3.60 -20.11 5.17
CA LEU A 30 -3.02 -20.93 4.12
C LEU A 30 -2.63 -22.33 4.62
N THR A 31 -2.73 -23.30 3.73
CA THR A 31 -2.18 -24.65 3.92
C THR A 31 -0.65 -24.60 4.00
N GLN A 32 -0.04 -25.69 4.49
CA GLN A 32 1.42 -25.78 4.53
C GLN A 32 2.04 -25.84 3.12
N GLU A 33 1.31 -26.39 2.15
CA GLU A 33 1.75 -26.48 0.76
C GLU A 33 1.79 -25.09 0.11
N GLU A 34 0.70 -24.31 0.21
CA GLU A 34 0.65 -22.93 -0.30
C GLU A 34 1.72 -22.04 0.36
N LYS A 35 1.90 -22.15 1.68
CA LYS A 35 2.96 -21.45 2.41
C LYS A 35 4.35 -21.81 1.87
N ALA A 36 4.59 -23.09 1.59
CA ALA A 36 5.87 -23.56 1.08
C ALA A 36 6.12 -23.04 -0.35
N GLN A 37 5.11 -23.06 -1.21
CA GLN A 37 5.18 -22.57 -2.59
C GLN A 37 5.45 -21.06 -2.63
N ILE A 38 4.62 -20.26 -1.97
CA ILE A 38 4.78 -18.81 -1.88
C ILE A 38 6.13 -18.47 -1.24
N GLY A 39 6.47 -19.14 -0.14
CA GLY A 39 7.72 -18.92 0.59
C GLY A 39 8.96 -19.21 -0.27
N ALA A 40 8.97 -20.30 -1.02
CA ALA A 40 10.08 -20.65 -1.91
C ALA A 40 10.29 -19.58 -2.99
N VAL A 41 9.23 -19.19 -3.70
CA VAL A 41 9.32 -18.16 -4.75
C VAL A 41 9.74 -16.81 -4.17
N ALA A 42 9.20 -16.42 -3.01
CA ALA A 42 9.57 -15.18 -2.34
C ALA A 42 11.05 -15.14 -1.94
N ILE A 43 11.59 -16.24 -1.39
CA ILE A 43 13.01 -16.35 -1.03
C ILE A 43 13.90 -16.24 -2.27
N GLU A 44 13.56 -16.94 -3.36
CA GLU A 44 14.32 -16.85 -4.62
C GLU A 44 14.25 -15.45 -5.24
N LEU A 45 13.10 -14.77 -5.15
CA LEU A 45 12.95 -13.39 -5.64
C LEU A 45 13.90 -12.45 -4.88
N VAL A 46 13.93 -12.51 -3.54
CA VAL A 46 14.86 -11.71 -2.73
C VAL A 46 16.32 -12.09 -3.03
N ALA A 47 16.62 -13.37 -3.23
CA ALA A 47 17.95 -13.82 -3.64
C ALA A 47 18.36 -13.20 -4.99
N SER A 48 17.43 -13.09 -5.96
CA SER A 48 17.69 -12.46 -7.25
C SER A 48 17.95 -10.94 -7.14
N TRP A 49 17.31 -10.25 -6.18
CA TRP A 49 17.62 -8.84 -5.87
C TRP A 49 19.02 -8.69 -5.30
N ARG A 50 19.38 -9.56 -4.34
CA ARG A 50 20.73 -9.58 -3.75
C ARG A 50 21.80 -9.91 -4.77
N LEU A 51 21.53 -10.86 -5.67
CA LEU A 51 22.45 -11.18 -6.75
C LEU A 51 22.69 -9.99 -7.67
N ARG A 52 21.61 -9.25 -8.03
CA ARG A 52 21.74 -8.04 -8.84
C ARG A 52 22.52 -6.93 -8.13
N GLN A 53 22.29 -6.72 -6.83
CA GLN A 53 23.09 -5.79 -6.03
C GLN A 53 24.59 -6.14 -6.10
N ARG A 54 24.92 -7.43 -5.92
CA ARG A 54 26.30 -7.92 -6.00
C ARG A 54 26.93 -7.80 -7.39
N VAL A 55 26.15 -7.88 -8.47
CA VAL A 55 26.67 -7.62 -9.82
C VAL A 55 27.30 -6.23 -9.90
N TYR A 56 26.67 -5.23 -9.28
CA TYR A 56 27.22 -3.87 -9.20
C TYR A 56 28.37 -3.74 -8.19
N GLU A 57 28.20 -4.28 -6.99
CA GLU A 57 29.17 -4.10 -5.89
C GLU A 57 30.46 -4.91 -6.11
N ASP A 58 30.34 -6.16 -6.53
CA ASP A 58 31.45 -7.10 -6.70
C ASP A 58 31.99 -7.13 -8.16
N GLN A 59 31.42 -6.33 -9.07
CA GLN A 59 31.75 -6.31 -10.50
C GLN A 59 31.66 -7.71 -11.13
N LEU A 60 30.57 -8.44 -10.86
CA LEU A 60 30.34 -9.75 -11.45
C LEU A 60 30.07 -9.63 -12.96
N SER A 61 30.18 -10.75 -13.67
CA SER A 61 30.01 -10.75 -15.13
C SER A 61 28.59 -10.37 -15.57
N ASP A 62 28.49 -9.78 -16.76
CA ASP A 62 27.20 -9.42 -17.39
C ASP A 62 26.28 -10.63 -17.59
N ILE A 63 26.85 -11.84 -17.71
CA ILE A 63 26.08 -13.09 -17.77
C ILE A 63 25.26 -13.27 -16.49
N VAL A 64 25.87 -13.04 -15.32
CA VAL A 64 25.18 -13.10 -14.03
C VAL A 64 24.18 -11.96 -13.91
N GLY A 65 24.53 -10.75 -14.36
CA GLY A 65 23.62 -9.61 -14.41
C GLY A 65 22.33 -9.90 -15.18
N ARG A 66 22.47 -10.42 -16.40
CA ARG A 66 21.34 -10.80 -17.26
C ARG A 66 20.49 -11.92 -16.65
N ALA A 67 21.12 -12.91 -16.03
CA ALA A 67 20.40 -13.99 -15.35
C ALA A 67 19.58 -13.46 -14.16
N ALA A 68 20.16 -12.55 -13.37
CA ALA A 68 19.46 -11.93 -12.24
C ALA A 68 18.25 -11.08 -12.70
N GLU A 69 18.36 -10.34 -13.80
CA GLU A 69 17.21 -9.61 -14.39
C GLU A 69 16.08 -10.55 -14.82
N ALA A 70 16.44 -11.60 -15.56
CA ALA A 70 15.46 -12.58 -16.02
C ALA A 70 14.75 -13.26 -14.84
N ALA A 71 15.50 -13.59 -13.79
CA ALA A 71 14.96 -14.16 -12.56
C ALA A 71 13.98 -13.19 -11.88
N GLN A 72 14.29 -11.90 -11.76
CA GLN A 72 13.39 -10.92 -11.14
C GLN A 72 12.04 -10.83 -11.86
N VAL A 73 12.06 -10.78 -13.19
CA VAL A 73 10.83 -10.73 -14.00
C VAL A 73 10.00 -12.00 -13.82
N LEU A 74 10.65 -13.16 -13.93
CA LEU A 74 9.98 -14.46 -13.81
C LEU A 74 9.39 -14.66 -12.40
N LEU A 75 10.21 -14.47 -11.37
CA LEU A 75 9.83 -14.76 -9.99
C LEU A 75 8.80 -13.77 -9.45
N THR A 76 8.81 -12.50 -9.89
CA THR A 76 7.74 -11.55 -9.55
C THR A 76 6.40 -12.03 -10.09
N ARG A 77 6.37 -12.50 -11.35
CA ARG A 77 5.16 -13.05 -11.95
C ARG A 77 4.71 -14.34 -11.26
N MET A 78 5.64 -15.25 -10.97
CA MET A 78 5.32 -16.47 -10.24
C MET A 78 4.75 -16.16 -8.87
N LEU A 79 5.40 -15.29 -8.09
CA LEU A 79 4.91 -14.92 -6.77
C LEU A 79 3.50 -14.33 -6.82
N ALA A 80 3.23 -13.47 -7.81
CA ALA A 80 1.89 -12.93 -8.01
C ALA A 80 0.86 -14.02 -8.30
N MET A 81 1.17 -15.01 -9.15
CA MET A 81 0.26 -16.11 -9.46
C MET A 81 0.01 -16.99 -8.23
N GLU A 82 1.07 -17.43 -7.53
CA GLU A 82 0.94 -18.28 -6.33
C GLU A 82 0.12 -17.60 -5.23
N VAL A 83 0.34 -16.29 -5.01
CA VAL A 83 -0.45 -15.52 -4.05
C VAL A 83 -1.90 -15.37 -4.53
N SER A 84 -2.13 -15.07 -5.82
CA SER A 84 -3.49 -14.93 -6.35
C SER A 84 -4.29 -16.23 -6.29
N GLU A 85 -3.67 -17.38 -6.53
CA GLU A 85 -4.33 -18.70 -6.43
C GLU A 85 -4.66 -19.08 -4.99
N ALA A 86 -3.82 -18.68 -4.03
CA ALA A 86 -4.02 -18.96 -2.61
C ALA A 86 -4.98 -17.98 -1.91
N LEU A 87 -5.29 -16.83 -2.52
CA LEU A 87 -6.21 -15.86 -1.94
C LEU A 87 -7.67 -16.28 -2.13
N PRO A 88 -8.52 -16.19 -1.09
CA PRO A 88 -9.95 -16.40 -1.28
C PRO A 88 -10.56 -15.32 -2.18
N ASP A 89 -11.63 -15.66 -2.89
CA ASP A 89 -12.41 -14.69 -3.66
C ASP A 89 -12.84 -13.52 -2.76
N GLY A 90 -12.69 -12.29 -3.25
CA GLY A 90 -13.05 -11.10 -2.48
C GLY A 90 -12.02 -10.70 -1.40
N ALA A 91 -10.85 -11.35 -1.31
CA ALA A 91 -9.85 -11.05 -0.28
C ALA A 91 -9.31 -9.61 -0.32
N LEU A 92 -9.32 -8.99 -1.51
CA LEU A 92 -8.81 -7.64 -1.75
C LEU A 92 -9.92 -6.59 -1.66
N GLU A 93 -11.14 -7.00 -1.37
CA GLU A 93 -12.35 -6.18 -1.32
C GLU A 93 -12.78 -6.01 0.14
N ALA A 94 -13.32 -4.85 0.46
CA ALA A 94 -13.94 -4.59 1.76
C ALA A 94 -15.31 -5.28 1.86
N GLU A 95 -15.98 -5.15 3.01
CA GLU A 95 -17.28 -5.76 3.26
C GLU A 95 -18.38 -5.29 2.28
N ASP A 96 -18.21 -4.11 1.68
CA ASP A 96 -19.12 -3.58 0.67
C ASP A 96 -18.95 -4.21 -0.73
N GLY A 97 -17.92 -5.05 -0.93
CA GLY A 97 -17.59 -5.71 -2.19
C GLY A 97 -17.12 -4.78 -3.31
N ILE A 98 -16.91 -3.48 -3.02
CA ILE A 98 -16.55 -2.46 -4.02
C ILE A 98 -15.25 -1.78 -3.63
N THR A 99 -15.04 -1.48 -2.35
CA THR A 99 -13.89 -0.72 -1.89
C THR A 99 -12.66 -1.63 -1.81
N PRO A 100 -11.56 -1.32 -2.51
CA PRO A 100 -10.35 -2.13 -2.41
C PRO A 100 -9.65 -1.94 -1.06
N ARG A 101 -9.06 -3.03 -0.56
CA ARG A 101 -8.23 -3.04 0.64
C ARG A 101 -6.78 -2.73 0.27
N VAL A 102 -6.16 -1.82 1.01
CA VAL A 102 -4.74 -1.48 0.83
C VAL A 102 -3.85 -2.29 1.79
N PRO A 103 -2.61 -2.64 1.43
CA PRO A 103 -1.73 -3.39 2.31
C PRO A 103 -1.56 -2.74 3.69
N SER A 104 -1.73 -3.54 4.74
CA SER A 104 -1.57 -3.09 6.14
C SER A 104 -0.15 -2.61 6.47
N LEU A 105 0.87 -3.19 5.83
CA LEU A 105 2.28 -2.83 6.04
C LEU A 105 2.67 -1.46 5.43
N LEU A 106 1.82 -0.86 4.59
CA LEU A 106 2.09 0.45 3.99
C LEU A 106 2.02 1.60 5.02
N GLY A 107 1.43 1.36 6.19
CA GLY A 107 1.32 2.35 7.25
C GLY A 107 0.26 3.43 6.98
N GLY A 108 0.49 4.64 7.51
CA GLY A 108 -0.41 5.78 7.38
C GLY A 108 -0.56 6.25 5.93
N ILE A 109 -1.80 6.56 5.53
CA ILE A 109 -2.13 7.06 4.18
C ILE A 109 -3.03 8.27 4.36
N CYS A 110 -2.72 9.37 3.67
CA CYS A 110 -3.61 10.52 3.66
C CYS A 110 -4.88 10.19 2.87
N ARG A 111 -6.05 10.38 3.49
CA ARG A 111 -7.36 10.15 2.88
C ARG A 111 -7.64 11.03 1.65
N ASP A 112 -6.95 12.18 1.57
CA ASP A 112 -7.19 13.18 0.52
C ASP A 112 -6.25 13.00 -0.68
N CYS A 113 -4.96 12.76 -0.45
CA CYS A 113 -3.95 12.69 -1.52
C CYS A 113 -3.21 11.35 -1.66
N GLY A 114 -3.44 10.40 -0.76
CA GLY A 114 -2.79 9.08 -0.81
C GLY A 114 -1.31 9.06 -0.39
N CYS A 115 -0.72 10.20 -0.01
CA CYS A 115 0.68 10.23 0.43
C CYS A 115 0.92 9.30 1.62
N THR A 116 2.12 8.76 1.72
CA THR A 116 2.53 7.81 2.77
C THR A 116 3.77 8.33 3.50
N GLN A 117 4.21 7.59 4.53
CA GLN A 117 5.46 7.90 5.23
C GLN A 117 6.69 7.89 4.31
N GLU A 118 6.68 7.02 3.28
CA GLU A 118 7.78 6.83 2.34
C GLU A 118 7.56 7.57 1.01
N ASP A 119 6.41 8.25 0.85
CA ASP A 119 6.03 8.99 -0.36
C ASP A 119 5.24 10.24 0.03
N ALA A 120 5.97 11.26 0.47
CA ALA A 120 5.40 12.54 0.89
C ALA A 120 4.94 13.37 -0.31
N CYS A 121 4.01 14.30 -0.08
CA CYS A 121 3.58 15.26 -1.11
C CYS A 121 4.77 16.03 -1.72
N PRO A 122 4.66 16.54 -2.96
CA PRO A 122 5.66 17.45 -3.52
C PRO A 122 5.92 18.64 -2.59
N GLY A 123 7.19 18.88 -2.26
CA GLY A 123 7.59 19.90 -1.27
C GLY A 123 7.61 19.43 0.18
N GLY A 124 7.22 18.18 0.44
CA GLY A 124 7.20 17.56 1.75
C GLY A 124 5.93 17.86 2.54
N CYS A 125 5.51 16.92 3.37
CA CYS A 125 4.43 17.08 4.33
C CYS A 125 4.68 16.24 5.58
N GLY A 126 4.01 16.57 6.67
CA GLY A 126 3.89 15.72 7.85
C GLY A 126 2.48 15.18 8.01
N TRP A 127 2.20 14.52 9.13
CA TRP A 127 0.85 14.11 9.52
C TRP A 127 0.21 15.18 10.39
N ALA A 128 -0.97 15.67 9.98
CA ALA A 128 -1.80 16.59 10.75
C ALA A 128 -2.86 15.86 11.60
N GLY A 129 -3.13 14.58 11.29
CA GLY A 129 -4.04 13.71 12.00
C GLY A 129 -3.79 12.24 11.65
N LYS A 130 -4.71 11.36 12.07
CA LYS A 130 -4.60 9.90 11.88
C LYS A 130 -4.47 9.48 10.40
N ASP A 131 -5.15 10.20 9.51
CA ASP A 131 -5.27 9.89 8.10
C ASP A 131 -5.27 11.17 7.23
N GLN A 132 -4.66 12.27 7.71
CA GLN A 132 -4.54 13.51 6.95
C GLN A 132 -3.14 14.09 7.06
N CYS A 133 -2.55 14.48 5.92
CA CYS A 133 -1.27 15.15 5.88
C CYS A 133 -1.42 16.67 6.10
N THR A 134 -0.32 17.32 6.47
CA THR A 134 -0.30 18.77 6.71
C THR A 134 -0.59 19.61 5.47
N ALA A 135 -0.25 19.10 4.27
CA ALA A 135 -0.53 19.79 3.02
C ALA A 135 -2.05 19.85 2.75
N CYS A 136 -2.72 18.69 2.74
CA CYS A 136 -4.17 18.64 2.54
C CYS A 136 -4.95 19.27 3.71
N ALA A 137 -4.44 19.19 4.94
CA ALA A 137 -5.06 19.89 6.06
C ALA A 137 -5.03 21.42 5.86
N ALA A 138 -3.95 21.98 5.31
CA ALA A 138 -3.84 23.40 5.01
C ALA A 138 -4.75 23.82 3.84
N GLU A 139 -4.83 23.00 2.79
CA GLU A 139 -5.72 23.24 1.64
C GLU A 139 -7.20 23.19 2.00
N ASN A 140 -7.56 22.26 2.89
CA ASN A 140 -8.94 22.08 3.36
C ASN A 140 -9.27 22.96 4.58
N ALA A 141 -8.33 23.77 5.07
CA ALA A 141 -8.61 24.65 6.19
C ALA A 141 -9.72 25.64 5.77
N PRO A 142 -10.79 25.80 6.57
CA PRO A 142 -11.78 26.82 6.29
C PRO A 142 -11.07 28.17 6.21
N ALA A 143 -11.41 28.98 5.21
CA ALA A 143 -10.82 30.31 5.02
C ALA A 143 -11.05 31.15 6.27
N ALA A 144 -10.12 31.11 7.21
CA ALA A 144 -10.14 31.95 8.39
C ALA A 144 -9.88 33.37 7.90
N GLY A 145 -10.96 34.14 7.76
CA GLY A 145 -10.99 35.60 7.63
C GLY A 145 -9.83 36.18 6.84
N ARG A 146 -9.90 36.12 5.51
CA ARG A 146 -9.18 37.10 4.68
C ARG A 146 -9.89 38.44 4.92
N LEU A 147 -9.50 39.13 5.99
CA LEU A 147 -9.76 40.56 6.16
C LEU A 147 -9.05 41.22 4.98
N GLU A 148 -9.82 41.53 3.94
CA GLU A 148 -9.40 42.42 2.88
C GLU A 148 -9.08 43.77 3.54
N LEU A 149 -7.79 44.08 3.60
CA LEU A 149 -7.27 45.42 3.89
C LEU A 149 -7.28 46.23 2.60
#